data_AF-A0A813GLG6-F1
#
_entry.id   AF-A0A813GLG6-F1
#
_cell.length_a   1.000
_cell.length_b   1.000
_cell.length_c   1.000
_cell.angle_alpha   90.00
_cell.angle_beta   90.00
_cell.angle_gamma   90.00
#
_symmetry.space_group_name_H-M   'P 1'
#
loop_
_entity.id
_entity.type
_entity.pdbx_description
1 polymer ?
#
loop_
_entity_poly.entity_id
_entity_poly.type
_entity_poly.pdbx_seq_one_letter_code
_entity_poly.pdbx_strand_id
1 'polypeptide(L)'
;GASSGSPFGATPSSSLESAVTRSPYYSNEDRERLLRARTDKRIALREKQSHAPTGPDYNKLPALEEIYNRKYSGNADDDPVGGRKRYTYYILFKNDQKLKAERMKEIVFEYMWFLKYKMSCKDITVKARKSPIDGQAITSLEYPMKEYGEVPREKARKDKYSKARMVEFQFMAPIQAGEYIQKRLYADNDVVRFMVLGHTRHFKHVGEDNELLL
;
A
#
# COMPACT_ATOMS: atom_id res chain seq x y z
N GLY A 1 12.34 -32.43 71.50
CA GLY A 1 11.52 -32.09 70.33
C GLY A 1 12.44 -31.98 69.15
N ALA A 2 12.51 -33.00 68.30
CA ALA A 2 11.61 -33.22 67.16
C ALA A 2 11.99 -32.32 65.97
N SER A 3 13.05 -32.75 65.29
CA SER A 3 13.38 -32.42 63.91
C SER A 3 12.40 -33.14 62.97
N SER A 4 11.54 -32.39 62.29
CA SER A 4 10.61 -32.91 61.29
C SER A 4 11.13 -32.63 59.88
N GLY A 5 11.45 -33.68 59.13
CA GLY A 5 11.83 -33.56 57.73
C GLY A 5 12.35 -34.88 57.15
N SER A 6 11.54 -35.94 57.22
CA SER A 6 11.79 -37.19 56.52
C SER A 6 10.91 -37.30 55.26
N PRO A 7 11.12 -38.33 54.44
CA PRO A 7 11.62 -38.31 53.07
C PRO A 7 10.45 -38.38 52.07
N PHE A 8 10.67 -38.34 50.77
CA PHE A 8 9.92 -39.18 49.80
C PHE A 8 10.38 -38.83 48.38
N GLY A 9 11.11 -39.76 47.77
CA GLY A 9 11.17 -39.87 46.32
C GLY A 9 9.76 -40.17 45.79
N ALA A 10 9.39 -39.49 44.71
CA ALA A 10 8.25 -39.84 43.88
C ALA A 10 8.65 -39.62 42.41
N THR A 11 9.03 -40.71 41.75
CA THR A 11 8.78 -40.87 40.32
C THR A 11 7.27 -40.71 40.07
N PRO A 12 6.81 -39.92 39.10
CA PRO A 12 5.57 -40.21 38.42
C PRO A 12 5.87 -41.29 37.37
N SER A 13 5.44 -42.49 37.72
CA SER A 13 5.18 -43.62 36.84
C SER A 13 4.31 -43.23 35.65
N SER A 14 4.66 -43.80 34.49
CA SER A 14 3.79 -44.36 33.44
C SER A 14 2.42 -43.75 33.17
N SER A 15 2.14 -43.64 31.86
CA SER A 15 0.84 -43.52 31.20
C SER A 15 0.31 -42.12 30.89
N LEU A 16 1.12 -41.32 30.19
CA LEU A 16 0.58 -40.70 28.97
C LEU A 16 0.43 -41.81 27.91
N GLU A 17 -0.49 -42.73 28.15
CA GLU A 17 -1.16 -43.43 27.07
C GLU A 17 -1.80 -42.34 26.25
N SER A 18 -1.09 -41.94 25.21
CA SER A 18 -1.61 -41.17 24.11
C SER A 18 -3.00 -41.70 23.83
N ALA A 19 -4.02 -40.86 24.05
CA ALA A 19 -5.34 -41.10 23.51
C ALA A 19 -5.17 -41.12 21.99
N VAL A 20 -4.83 -42.30 21.46
CA VAL A 20 -4.84 -42.60 20.05
C VAL A 20 -6.30 -42.59 19.70
N THR A 21 -6.81 -41.40 19.36
CA THR A 21 -8.08 -41.26 18.67
C THR A 21 -7.94 -42.06 17.39
N ARG A 22 -8.48 -43.28 17.39
CA ARG A 22 -8.46 -44.22 16.27
C ARG A 22 -9.46 -43.69 15.25
N SER A 23 -9.00 -42.86 14.31
CA SER A 23 -9.80 -42.54 13.12
C SER A 23 -9.96 -43.81 12.28
N PRO A 24 -11.18 -44.22 11.91
CA PRO A 24 -11.48 -45.55 11.36
C PRO A 24 -11.00 -45.82 9.92
N TYR A 25 -10.17 -44.96 9.34
CA TYR A 25 -9.88 -44.96 7.90
C TYR A 25 -8.41 -45.22 7.51
N TYR A 26 -7.49 -45.44 8.44
CA TYR A 26 -6.07 -45.65 8.11
C TYR A 26 -5.45 -46.80 8.90
N SER A 27 -4.71 -47.67 8.19
CA SER A 27 -3.92 -48.75 8.78
C SER A 27 -2.74 -48.18 9.60
N ASN A 28 -2.19 -48.95 10.54
CA ASN A 28 -1.01 -48.53 11.32
C ASN A 28 0.19 -48.21 10.42
N GLU A 29 0.34 -48.94 9.30
CA GLU A 29 1.40 -48.73 8.31
C GLU A 29 1.24 -47.41 7.55
N ASP A 30 0.01 -47.06 7.17
CA ASP A 30 -0.27 -45.78 6.51
C ASP A 30 0.01 -44.58 7.42
N ARG A 31 -0.22 -44.75 8.73
CA ARG A 31 0.07 -43.73 9.73
C ARG A 31 1.57 -43.50 9.87
N GLU A 32 2.37 -44.56 9.91
CA GLU A 32 3.83 -44.44 9.91
C GLU A 32 4.36 -43.82 8.62
N ARG A 33 3.81 -44.20 7.46
CA ARG A 33 4.18 -43.63 6.16
C ARG A 33 3.90 -42.13 6.11
N LEU A 34 2.73 -41.69 6.61
CA LEU A 34 2.36 -40.27 6.68
C LEU A 34 3.22 -39.48 7.68
N LEU A 35 3.61 -40.10 8.79
CA LEU A 35 4.51 -39.49 9.77
C LEU A 35 5.91 -39.29 9.19
N ARG A 36 6.47 -40.30 8.50
CA ARG A 36 7.76 -40.19 7.79
C ARG A 36 7.71 -39.10 6.71
N ALA A 37 6.64 -39.05 5.91
CA ALA A 37 6.47 -38.00 4.91
C ALA A 37 6.41 -36.57 5.51
N ARG A 38 5.87 -36.42 6.74
CA ARG A 38 5.85 -35.13 7.45
C ARG A 38 7.22 -34.77 8.01
N THR A 39 7.97 -35.72 8.55
CA THR A 39 9.33 -35.48 9.05
C THR A 39 10.28 -35.12 7.91
N ASP A 40 10.20 -35.82 6.78
CA ASP A 40 11.05 -35.58 5.62
C ASP A 40 10.77 -34.20 5.01
N LYS A 41 9.49 -33.79 4.94
CA LYS A 41 9.13 -32.42 4.54
C LYS A 41 9.68 -31.35 5.48
N ARG A 42 9.69 -31.59 6.80
CA ARG A 42 10.26 -30.64 7.78
C ARG A 42 11.77 -30.53 7.64
N ILE A 43 12.47 -31.65 7.44
CA ILE A 43 13.92 -31.67 7.24
C ILE A 43 14.27 -30.95 5.94
N ALA A 44 13.58 -31.26 4.83
CA ALA A 44 13.78 -30.59 3.55
C ALA A 44 13.49 -29.07 3.59
N LEU A 45 12.49 -28.64 4.37
CA LEU A 45 12.23 -27.21 4.59
C LEU A 45 13.34 -26.54 5.40
N ARG A 46 13.90 -27.25 6.39
CA ARG A 46 14.99 -26.76 7.24
C ARG A 46 16.30 -26.63 6.45
N GLU A 47 16.60 -27.61 5.59
CA GLU A 47 17.75 -27.58 4.68
C GLU A 47 17.61 -26.47 3.62
N LYS A 48 16.41 -26.27 3.08
CA LYS A 48 16.15 -25.13 2.18
C LYS A 48 16.31 -23.78 2.88
N GLN A 49 15.97 -23.68 4.16
CA GLN A 49 16.16 -22.46 4.94
C GLN A 49 17.61 -22.23 5.37
N SER A 50 18.39 -23.27 5.65
CA SER A 50 19.80 -23.11 6.03
C SER A 50 20.71 -22.65 4.89
N HIS A 51 20.30 -22.85 3.63
CA HIS A 51 21.01 -22.37 2.45
C HIS A 51 20.46 -21.05 1.88
N ALA A 52 19.42 -20.47 2.47
CA ALA A 52 18.96 -19.15 2.12
C ALA A 52 19.88 -18.10 2.78
N PRO A 53 20.45 -17.15 2.01
CA PRO A 53 21.32 -16.11 2.57
C PRO A 53 20.60 -15.37 3.71
N THR A 54 21.23 -15.39 4.87
CA THR A 54 20.71 -14.81 6.11
C THR A 54 20.90 -13.29 6.08
N GLY A 55 19.99 -12.60 5.41
CA GLY A 55 19.92 -11.14 5.37
C GLY A 55 20.46 -10.48 4.09
N PRO A 56 20.08 -9.21 3.83
CA PRO A 56 20.52 -8.47 2.65
C PRO A 56 22.02 -8.16 2.73
N ASP A 57 22.72 -8.34 1.62
CA ASP A 57 24.16 -8.06 1.48
C ASP A 57 24.41 -6.55 1.40
N TYR A 58 24.67 -5.92 2.56
CA TYR A 58 24.82 -4.46 2.69
C TYR A 58 26.01 -3.89 1.89
N ASN A 59 27.00 -4.71 1.55
CA ASN A 59 28.17 -4.29 0.77
C ASN A 59 27.85 -4.11 -0.73
N LYS A 60 26.74 -4.68 -1.20
CA LYS A 60 26.25 -4.54 -2.59
C LYS A 60 25.17 -3.48 -2.72
N LEU A 61 24.84 -2.77 -1.64
CA LEU A 61 23.86 -1.70 -1.72
C LEU A 61 24.49 -0.48 -2.41
N PRO A 62 23.80 0.10 -3.39
CA PRO A 62 24.23 1.35 -3.99
C PRO A 62 24.26 2.45 -2.93
N ALA A 63 25.20 3.38 -3.08
CA ALA A 63 25.36 4.48 -2.13
C ALA A 63 24.07 5.31 -2.02
N LEU A 64 23.79 5.85 -0.83
CA LEU A 64 22.58 6.65 -0.57
C LEU A 64 22.43 7.81 -1.57
N GLU A 65 23.52 8.47 -1.94
CA GLU A 65 23.53 9.58 -2.90
C GLU A 65 23.11 9.16 -4.31
N GLU A 66 23.51 7.97 -4.75
CA GLU A 66 23.10 7.42 -6.06
C GLU A 66 21.60 7.13 -6.08
N ILE A 67 21.00 6.78 -4.95
CA ILE A 67 19.56 6.52 -4.86
C ILE A 67 18.77 7.82 -5.06
N TYR A 68 19.28 8.96 -4.56
CA TYR A 68 18.62 10.27 -4.71
C TYR A 68 18.89 10.93 -6.07
N ASN A 69 20.04 10.67 -6.67
CA ASN A 69 20.44 11.24 -7.97
C ASN A 69 20.10 10.35 -9.17
N ARG A 70 19.38 9.25 -8.96
CA ARG A 70 18.96 8.35 -10.03
C ARG A 70 18.09 9.06 -11.06
N LYS A 71 18.48 8.91 -12.33
CA LYS A 71 17.64 9.29 -13.47
C LYS A 71 16.62 8.20 -13.72
N TYR A 72 15.35 8.57 -13.65
CA TYR A 72 14.22 7.71 -13.98
C TYR A 72 13.89 7.89 -15.47
N SER A 73 13.66 6.78 -16.18
CA SER A 73 13.34 6.79 -17.60
C SER A 73 11.92 7.29 -17.90
N GLY A 74 11.06 7.32 -16.87
CA GLY A 74 9.63 7.58 -16.98
C GLY A 74 8.79 6.32 -16.95
N ASN A 75 9.38 5.14 -17.16
CA ASN A 75 8.68 3.85 -17.08
C ASN A 75 8.89 3.15 -15.74
N ALA A 76 7.79 2.89 -15.01
CA ALA A 76 7.85 2.17 -13.75
C ALA A 76 8.39 0.73 -13.90
N ASP A 77 8.13 0.06 -15.02
CA ASP A 77 8.49 -1.35 -15.18
C ASP A 77 10.01 -1.53 -15.34
N ASP A 78 10.68 -0.60 -16.03
CA ASP A 78 12.13 -0.65 -16.29
C ASP A 78 12.96 -0.02 -15.15
N ASP A 79 12.38 0.95 -14.42
CA ASP A 79 13.13 1.72 -13.44
C ASP A 79 13.36 0.99 -12.10
N PRO A 80 14.55 1.16 -11.50
CA PRO A 80 14.96 0.44 -10.29
C PRO A 80 14.05 0.76 -9.11
N VAL A 81 13.83 -0.19 -8.19
CA VAL A 81 12.79 -0.12 -7.11
C VAL A 81 13.00 1.02 -6.10
N GLY A 82 14.25 1.36 -5.75
CA GLY A 82 14.59 2.38 -4.75
C GLY A 82 14.38 3.84 -5.19
N GLY A 83 14.53 4.78 -4.25
CA GLY A 83 14.53 6.24 -4.50
C GLY A 83 13.16 6.90 -4.65
N ARG A 84 12.08 6.16 -4.35
CA ARG A 84 10.70 6.67 -4.40
C ARG A 84 10.19 7.02 -3.01
N LYS A 85 9.47 8.14 -2.91
CA LYS A 85 8.70 8.56 -1.73
C LYS A 85 7.24 8.18 -1.89
N ARG A 86 6.57 7.93 -0.77
CA ARG A 86 5.16 7.56 -0.72
C ARG A 86 4.31 8.82 -0.68
N TYR A 87 3.28 8.87 -1.51
CA TYR A 87 2.34 9.97 -1.55
C TYR A 87 0.90 9.49 -1.58
N THR A 88 0.02 10.27 -0.95
CA THR A 88 -1.42 10.23 -1.15
C THR A 88 -1.87 11.55 -1.75
N TYR A 89 -2.52 11.49 -2.90
CA TYR A 89 -3.13 12.63 -3.57
C TYR A 89 -4.64 12.50 -3.45
N TYR A 90 -5.29 13.50 -2.85
CA TYR A 90 -6.75 13.65 -2.91
C TYR A 90 -7.09 14.64 -3.99
N ILE A 91 -7.72 14.17 -5.05
CA ILE A 91 -8.08 15.00 -6.21
C ILE A 91 -9.59 15.16 -6.22
N LEU A 92 -10.03 16.42 -6.23
CA LEU A 92 -11.42 16.82 -6.33
C LEU A 92 -11.73 17.16 -7.78
N PHE A 93 -12.47 16.26 -8.44
CA PHE A 93 -12.93 16.46 -9.81
C PHE A 93 -14.27 17.17 -9.84
N LYS A 94 -14.49 18.04 -10.83
CA LYS A 94 -15.76 18.75 -10.97
C LYS A 94 -16.92 17.77 -11.14
N ASN A 95 -18.04 18.07 -10.50
CA ASN A 95 -19.25 17.27 -10.65
C ASN A 95 -20.19 17.93 -11.68
N ASP A 96 -19.85 17.78 -12.97
CA ASP A 96 -20.81 18.11 -14.03
C ASP A 96 -21.82 16.98 -14.20
N GLN A 97 -23.10 17.30 -14.41
CA GLN A 97 -24.12 16.31 -14.79
C GLN A 97 -23.74 15.55 -16.09
N LYS A 98 -22.86 16.12 -16.90
CA LYS A 98 -22.31 15.52 -18.13
C LYS A 98 -21.16 14.53 -17.88
N LEU A 99 -20.51 14.57 -16.71
CA LEU A 99 -19.46 13.64 -16.31
C LEU A 99 -20.10 12.31 -15.84
N LYS A 100 -20.54 11.53 -16.83
CA LYS A 100 -20.97 10.14 -16.66
C LYS A 100 -19.86 9.34 -15.96
N ALA A 101 -20.24 8.29 -15.24
CA ALA A 101 -19.30 7.41 -14.54
C ALA A 101 -18.19 6.86 -15.46
N GLU A 102 -18.50 6.67 -16.74
CA GLU A 102 -17.56 6.26 -17.79
C GLU A 102 -16.44 7.28 -18.00
N ARG A 103 -16.78 8.57 -18.17
CA ARG A 103 -15.78 9.63 -18.37
C ARG A 103 -14.84 9.77 -17.17
N MET A 104 -15.36 9.61 -15.95
CA MET A 104 -14.51 9.59 -14.75
C MET A 104 -13.52 8.43 -14.75
N LYS A 105 -13.94 7.24 -15.23
CA LYS A 105 -13.02 6.10 -15.35
C LYS A 105 -11.92 6.38 -16.35
N GLU A 106 -12.24 6.94 -17.52
CA GLU A 106 -11.25 7.33 -18.53
C GLU A 106 -10.21 8.30 -17.97
N ILE A 107 -10.65 9.36 -17.30
CA ILE A 107 -9.77 10.34 -16.67
C ILE A 107 -8.85 9.65 -15.67
N VAL A 108 -9.41 8.82 -14.79
CA VAL A 108 -8.61 8.07 -13.80
C VAL A 108 -7.59 7.14 -14.48
N PHE A 109 -7.97 6.44 -15.54
CA PHE A 109 -7.05 5.58 -16.29
C PHE A 109 -5.94 6.38 -16.98
N GLU A 110 -6.25 7.55 -17.52
CA GLU A 110 -5.25 8.45 -18.10
C GLU A 110 -4.24 8.91 -17.05
N TYR A 111 -4.71 9.28 -15.86
CA TYR A 111 -3.84 9.61 -14.73
C TYR A 111 -3.00 8.42 -14.28
N MET A 112 -3.58 7.22 -14.19
CA MET A 112 -2.82 6.01 -13.85
C MET A 112 -1.73 5.72 -14.88
N TRP A 113 -2.06 5.86 -16.17
CA TRP A 113 -1.11 5.67 -17.25
C TRP A 113 0.03 6.69 -17.18
N PHE A 114 -0.30 7.98 -17.00
CA PHE A 114 0.69 9.04 -16.84
C PHE A 114 1.60 8.80 -15.63
N LEU A 115 1.02 8.45 -14.49
CA LEU A 115 1.79 8.13 -13.28
C LEU A 115 2.73 6.95 -13.51
N LYS A 116 2.26 5.88 -14.16
CA LYS A 116 3.07 4.66 -14.38
C LYS A 116 4.15 4.84 -15.45
N TYR A 117 3.79 5.39 -16.62
CA TYR A 117 4.61 5.35 -17.82
C TYR A 117 5.29 6.67 -18.19
N LYS A 118 4.96 7.77 -17.50
CA LYS A 118 5.68 9.04 -17.65
C LYS A 118 6.44 9.44 -16.39
N MET A 119 5.93 9.08 -15.22
CA MET A 119 6.49 9.52 -13.93
C MET A 119 7.16 8.39 -13.14
N SER A 120 7.22 7.18 -13.69
CA SER A 120 7.80 6.00 -13.05
C SER A 120 7.24 5.66 -11.67
N CYS A 121 5.96 5.98 -11.42
CA CYS A 121 5.31 5.69 -10.16
C CYS A 121 5.01 4.19 -10.02
N LYS A 122 5.23 3.65 -8.80
CA LYS A 122 4.95 2.24 -8.45
C LYS A 122 3.83 2.14 -7.42
N ASP A 123 3.27 0.94 -7.29
CA ASP A 123 2.24 0.58 -6.31
C ASP A 123 1.04 1.53 -6.32
N ILE A 124 0.58 1.88 -7.52
CA ILE A 124 -0.51 2.83 -7.72
C ILE A 124 -1.83 2.16 -7.34
N THR A 125 -2.50 2.72 -6.35
CA THR A 125 -3.84 2.34 -5.94
C THR A 125 -4.76 3.55 -6.01
N VAL A 126 -5.94 3.37 -6.60
CA VAL A 126 -6.91 4.44 -6.79
C VAL A 126 -8.23 4.06 -6.14
N LYS A 127 -8.78 4.94 -5.33
CA LYS A 127 -10.03 4.72 -4.60
C LYS A 127 -10.93 5.94 -4.71
N ALA A 128 -12.17 5.75 -5.16
CA ALA A 128 -13.19 6.78 -5.02
C ALA A 128 -13.54 6.92 -3.53
N ARG A 129 -13.42 8.14 -2.99
CA ARG A 129 -13.74 8.42 -1.59
C ARG A 129 -15.08 9.11 -1.48
N LYS A 130 -15.82 8.73 -0.44
CA LYS A 130 -17.02 9.46 0.00
C LYS A 130 -16.59 10.71 0.77
N SER A 131 -17.47 11.71 0.79
CA SER A 131 -17.33 12.91 1.61
C SER A 131 -17.05 12.51 3.06
N PRO A 132 -16.02 13.07 3.71
CA PRO A 132 -15.73 12.76 5.11
C PRO A 132 -16.77 13.35 6.07
N ILE A 133 -17.50 14.38 5.64
CA ILE A 133 -18.50 15.09 6.45
C ILE A 133 -19.82 14.31 6.43
N ASP A 134 -20.33 14.01 5.24
CA ASP A 134 -21.71 13.50 5.05
C ASP A 134 -21.78 12.04 4.57
N GLY A 135 -20.64 11.41 4.28
CA GLY A 135 -20.60 10.05 3.71
C GLY A 135 -21.17 9.92 2.29
N GLN A 136 -21.49 11.04 1.63
CA GLN A 136 -22.03 11.04 0.27
C GLN A 136 -20.94 10.82 -0.80
N ALA A 137 -21.31 10.28 -1.97
CA ALA A 137 -20.37 10.10 -3.08
C ALA A 137 -19.89 11.42 -3.71
N ILE A 138 -20.70 12.48 -3.57
CA ILE A 138 -20.36 13.84 -3.98
C ILE A 138 -20.02 14.62 -2.72
N THR A 139 -18.87 15.27 -2.73
CA THR A 139 -18.37 16.10 -1.64
C THR A 139 -18.83 17.54 -1.86
N SER A 140 -19.48 18.13 -0.85
CA SER A 140 -19.76 19.56 -0.83
C SER A 140 -18.47 20.30 -0.50
N LEU A 141 -18.15 21.33 -1.27
CA LEU A 141 -17.01 22.20 -1.01
C LEU A 141 -17.42 23.27 0.00
N GLU A 142 -16.49 23.68 0.86
CA GLU A 142 -16.72 24.72 1.88
C GLU A 142 -17.13 26.05 1.25
N TYR A 143 -16.49 26.40 0.13
CA TYR A 143 -16.83 27.56 -0.68
C TYR A 143 -16.78 27.21 -2.17
N PRO A 144 -17.49 27.95 -3.05
CA PRO A 144 -17.42 27.73 -4.49
C PRO A 144 -16.01 27.99 -5.03
N MET A 145 -15.40 26.95 -5.62
CA MET A 145 -14.04 27.00 -6.17
C MET A 145 -14.06 27.03 -7.70
N LYS A 146 -13.05 27.67 -8.30
CA LYS A 146 -12.83 27.61 -9.75
C LYS A 146 -12.03 26.36 -10.10
N GLU A 147 -12.27 25.81 -11.28
CA GLU A 147 -11.43 24.74 -11.84
C GLU A 147 -10.00 25.21 -12.15
N TYR A 148 -9.08 24.25 -12.19
CA TYR A 148 -7.72 24.42 -12.68
C TYR A 148 -7.67 24.48 -14.22
N GLY A 149 -6.46 24.51 -14.77
CA GLY A 149 -6.15 24.59 -16.20
C GLY A 149 -6.36 25.95 -16.85
N GLU A 150 -6.43 25.98 -18.16
CA GLU A 150 -6.57 27.22 -18.93
C GLU A 150 -8.04 27.57 -19.14
N VAL A 151 -8.35 28.87 -19.21
CA VAL A 151 -9.71 29.32 -19.52
C VAL A 151 -10.06 28.85 -20.95
N PRO A 152 -11.14 28.08 -21.15
CA PRO A 152 -11.54 27.65 -22.48
C PRO A 152 -11.76 28.88 -23.39
N ARG A 153 -11.33 28.79 -24.66
CA ARG A 153 -11.41 29.91 -25.62
C ARG A 153 -12.82 30.51 -25.78
N GLU A 154 -13.84 29.70 -25.53
CA GLU A 154 -15.25 30.07 -25.67
C GLU A 154 -15.83 30.77 -24.42
N LYS A 155 -15.08 30.81 -23.31
CA LYS A 155 -15.57 31.36 -22.04
C LYS A 155 -14.76 32.57 -21.61
N ALA A 156 -15.46 33.64 -21.21
CA ALA A 156 -14.82 34.83 -20.65
C ALA A 156 -14.25 34.60 -19.24
N ARG A 157 -14.82 33.64 -18.49
CA ARG A 157 -14.43 33.31 -17.11
C ARG A 157 -14.61 31.82 -16.86
N LYS A 158 -13.84 31.30 -15.89
CA LYS A 158 -14.02 29.93 -15.40
C LYS A 158 -15.29 29.80 -14.58
N ASP A 159 -15.91 28.63 -14.70
CA ASP A 159 -17.06 28.27 -13.88
C ASP A 159 -16.63 28.01 -12.43
N LYS A 160 -17.57 28.24 -11.52
CA LYS A 160 -17.40 27.96 -10.10
C LYS A 160 -18.21 26.72 -9.73
N TYR A 161 -17.60 25.83 -8.99
CA TYR A 161 -18.18 24.58 -8.54
C TYR A 161 -18.30 24.59 -7.02
N SER A 162 -19.47 24.19 -6.50
CA SER A 162 -19.71 23.98 -5.07
C SER A 162 -19.71 22.50 -4.67
N LYS A 163 -19.67 21.59 -5.64
CA LYS A 163 -19.71 20.14 -5.46
C LYS A 163 -18.66 19.46 -6.32
N ALA A 164 -17.98 18.46 -5.76
CA ALA A 164 -16.91 17.73 -6.44
C ALA A 164 -16.94 16.23 -6.09
N ARG A 165 -16.33 15.40 -6.94
CA ARG A 165 -16.08 13.98 -6.66
C ARG A 165 -14.65 13.81 -6.17
N MET A 166 -14.47 13.17 -5.03
CA MET A 166 -13.15 12.97 -4.44
C MET A 166 -12.58 11.61 -4.83
N VAL A 167 -11.36 11.62 -5.36
CA VAL A 167 -10.60 10.41 -5.69
C VAL A 167 -9.27 10.45 -4.97
N GLU A 168 -8.94 9.36 -4.29
CA GLU A 168 -7.66 9.14 -3.63
C GLU A 168 -6.74 8.34 -4.54
N PHE A 169 -5.54 8.85 -4.77
CA PHE A 169 -4.44 8.17 -5.42
C PHE A 169 -3.33 7.93 -4.40
N GLN A 170 -3.01 6.67 -4.15
CA GLN A 170 -1.91 6.24 -3.29
C GLN A 170 -0.84 5.62 -4.18
N PHE A 171 0.39 6.15 -4.14
CA PHE A 171 1.47 5.65 -4.99
C PHE A 171 2.85 5.99 -4.42
N MET A 172 3.87 5.32 -4.94
CA MET A 172 5.27 5.65 -4.73
C MET A 172 5.82 6.40 -5.94
N ALA A 173 6.32 7.61 -5.76
CA ALA A 173 6.88 8.43 -6.85
C ALA A 173 8.35 8.80 -6.60
N PRO A 174 9.17 8.92 -7.66
CA PRO A 174 10.46 9.61 -7.59
C PRO A 174 10.31 11.02 -7.01
N ILE A 175 11.34 11.51 -6.33
CA ILE A 175 11.30 12.85 -5.70
C ILE A 175 11.05 13.95 -6.74
N GLN A 176 11.69 13.86 -7.90
CA GLN A 176 11.58 14.84 -8.97
C GLN A 176 10.21 14.80 -9.67
N ALA A 177 9.49 13.68 -9.61
CA ALA A 177 8.21 13.51 -10.30
C ALA A 177 7.08 14.37 -9.69
N GLY A 178 7.19 14.74 -8.41
CA GLY A 178 6.15 15.49 -7.70
C GLY A 178 5.76 16.80 -8.40
N GLU A 179 6.75 17.58 -8.85
CA GLU A 179 6.50 18.85 -9.54
C GLU A 179 5.80 18.64 -10.89
N TYR A 180 6.18 17.62 -11.65
CA TYR A 180 5.58 17.32 -12.95
C TYR A 180 4.14 16.82 -12.81
N ILE A 181 3.86 16.01 -11.79
CA ILE A 181 2.51 15.56 -11.46
C ILE A 181 1.64 16.76 -11.08
N GLN A 182 2.14 17.67 -10.23
CA GLN A 182 1.41 18.88 -9.86
C GLN A 182 1.15 19.78 -11.07
N LYS A 183 2.14 19.99 -11.94
CA LYS A 183 1.97 20.75 -13.19
C LYS A 183 0.88 20.15 -14.09
N ARG A 184 0.84 18.81 -14.22
CA ARG A 184 -0.21 18.12 -14.98
C ARG A 184 -1.60 18.36 -14.38
N LEU A 185 -1.73 18.31 -13.05
CA LEU A 185 -2.99 18.58 -12.34
C LEU A 185 -3.44 20.04 -12.46
N TYR A 186 -2.49 20.99 -12.40
CA TYR A 186 -2.79 22.41 -12.59
C TYR A 186 -3.19 22.76 -14.02
N ALA A 187 -2.78 21.97 -15.01
CA ALA A 187 -3.14 22.16 -16.41
C ALA A 187 -4.51 21.53 -16.78
N ASP A 188 -5.09 20.72 -15.89
CA ASP A 188 -6.35 20.01 -16.15
C ASP A 188 -7.58 20.85 -15.76
N ASN A 189 -8.52 20.98 -16.68
CA ASN A 189 -9.79 21.68 -16.49
C ASN A 189 -10.83 20.82 -15.75
N ASP A 190 -10.60 19.51 -15.56
CA ASP A 190 -11.54 18.65 -14.83
C ASP A 190 -11.28 18.65 -13.31
N VAL A 191 -10.13 19.18 -12.88
CA VAL A 191 -9.73 19.26 -11.47
C VAL A 191 -10.14 20.60 -10.87
N VAL A 192 -10.81 20.56 -9.72
CA VAL A 192 -11.19 21.75 -8.95
C VAL A 192 -10.12 22.09 -7.91
N ARG A 193 -9.63 21.06 -7.22
CA ARG A 193 -8.63 21.19 -6.16
C ARG A 193 -7.92 19.85 -6.00
N PHE A 194 -6.67 19.87 -5.54
CA PHE A 194 -6.01 18.67 -5.06
C PHE A 194 -5.28 18.96 -3.75
N MET A 195 -5.07 17.91 -2.97
CA MET A 195 -4.28 17.93 -1.73
C MET A 195 -3.25 16.81 -1.79
N VAL A 196 -2.04 17.09 -1.31
CA VAL A 196 -0.93 16.14 -1.32
C VAL A 196 -0.50 15.85 0.11
N LEU A 197 -0.39 14.58 0.45
CA LEU A 197 0.19 14.10 1.70
C LEU A 197 1.41 13.24 1.38
N GLY A 198 2.56 13.56 1.99
CA GLY A 198 3.77 12.75 1.93
C GLY A 198 3.86 11.81 3.12
N HIS A 199 4.26 10.56 2.90
CA HIS A 199 4.41 9.56 3.96
C HIS A 199 5.86 9.15 4.15
N THR A 200 6.28 8.96 5.40
CA THR A 200 7.68 8.63 5.74
C THR A 200 7.91 7.12 5.83
N ARG A 201 7.13 6.40 6.63
CA ARG A 201 7.35 4.96 6.92
C ARG A 201 6.35 4.02 6.23
N HIS A 202 5.06 4.30 6.36
CA HIS A 202 3.97 3.48 5.82
C HIS A 202 2.88 4.38 5.23
N PHE A 203 2.01 3.83 4.38
CA PHE A 203 0.77 4.52 3.99
C PHE A 203 -0.19 4.51 5.19
N LYS A 204 0.03 5.41 6.15
CA LYS A 204 -0.77 5.52 7.38
C LYS A 204 -1.83 6.62 7.26
N HIS A 205 -2.75 6.59 8.21
CA HIS A 205 -3.97 7.40 8.20
C HIS A 205 -3.71 8.87 8.51
N VAL A 206 -4.62 9.71 8.01
CA VAL A 206 -4.72 11.14 8.35
C VAL A 206 -4.83 11.26 9.88
N GLY A 207 -3.84 11.87 10.53
CA GLY A 207 -3.87 12.18 11.96
C GLY A 207 -2.70 11.62 12.79
N GLU A 208 -1.98 10.59 12.35
CA GLU A 208 -0.83 10.05 13.12
C GLU A 208 0.53 10.69 12.73
N ASP A 209 0.72 11.07 11.46
CA ASP A 209 2.04 11.47 10.94
C ASP A 209 2.18 13.00 10.66
N ASN A 210 1.16 13.80 11.01
CA ASN A 210 1.13 15.26 10.76
C ASN A 210 1.43 16.13 12.00
N GLU A 211 2.01 15.58 13.07
CA GLU A 211 2.37 16.37 14.26
C GLU A 211 3.50 17.40 14.03
N LEU A 212 4.02 17.54 12.81
CA LEU A 212 5.07 18.51 12.47
C LEU A 212 4.58 19.72 11.66
N LEU A 213 3.27 19.87 11.42
CA LEU A 213 2.68 21.03 10.74
C LEU A 213 1.37 21.51 11.40
N LEU A 214 1.42 21.76 12.71
CA LEU A 214 0.54 22.69 13.42
C LEU A 214 1.39 23.65 14.24
#